data_AF-A0A4U8UPE7-F1
#
_entry.id   AF-A0A4U8UPE7-F1
#
_cell.length_a   1.000
_cell.length_b   1.000
_cell.length_c   1.000
_cell.angle_alpha   90.00
_cell.angle_beta   90.00
_cell.angle_gamma   90.00
#
_symmetry.space_group_name_H-M   'P 1'
#
loop_
_entity.id
_entity.type
_entity.pdbx_description
1 polymer ?
#
loop_
_entity_poly.entity_id
_entity_poly.type
_entity_poly.pdbx_seq_one_letter_code
_entity_poly.pdbx_strand_id
1 'polypeptide(L)'
;MSSSSLNHKLLHPKWAKKTKEPFDGPIPDQPFHRHRQPNGSSDEFRPEHLLQIIRVSVKAVEHEDVIDYNDGLQKLTQTWRRRDGKSELAFKGLLEFLEYCLQHSFDSNEVFESFIDTLGYNTFQFWKAAVPHIFDSDLAFGTKYRDALLFSITLYDVNNGKNRLRELYAAVPGIRKSLLGVNAKQFGERFHHLEAESELVAGFVERLRSVVVVSLGQW
;
A
#
# COMPACT_ATOMS: atom_id res chain seq x y z
N MET A 1 31.80 20.70 -49.80
CA MET A 1 31.10 19.44 -50.13
C MET A 1 31.76 18.32 -49.35
N SER A 2 30.98 17.55 -48.57
CA SER A 2 31.22 16.24 -47.90
C SER A 2 32.59 15.95 -47.26
N SER A 3 32.73 15.74 -45.95
CA SER A 3 32.16 14.74 -45.01
C SER A 3 32.69 13.30 -45.18
N SER A 4 32.95 12.66 -44.01
CA SER A 4 33.29 11.24 -43.74
C SER A 4 34.80 10.95 -43.63
N SER A 5 35.36 10.27 -42.62
CA SER A 5 34.84 9.35 -41.61
C SER A 5 35.84 9.29 -40.43
N LEU A 6 35.40 9.57 -39.19
CA LEU A 6 36.16 9.24 -37.98
C LEU A 6 35.60 7.93 -37.42
N ASN A 7 36.30 6.83 -37.72
CA ASN A 7 36.14 5.57 -37.03
C ASN A 7 36.67 5.70 -35.59
N HIS A 8 35.79 5.66 -34.59
CA HIS A 8 36.20 5.34 -33.23
C HIS A 8 35.40 4.13 -32.74
N LYS A 9 36.01 2.95 -32.86
CA LYS A 9 35.59 1.74 -32.15
C LYS A 9 35.77 2.01 -30.65
N LEU A 10 34.69 2.27 -29.94
CA LEU A 10 34.69 2.26 -28.47
C LEU A 10 34.73 0.81 -28.00
N LEU A 11 35.91 0.41 -27.50
CA LEU A 11 36.11 -0.79 -26.71
C LEU A 11 35.33 -0.65 -25.39
N HIS A 12 34.25 -1.42 -25.24
CA HIS A 12 33.61 -1.59 -23.93
C HIS A 12 34.49 -2.47 -23.03
N PRO A 13 34.86 -2.04 -21.80
CA PRO A 13 35.64 -2.85 -20.89
C PRO A 13 34.87 -4.09 -20.38
N LYS A 14 35.54 -5.24 -20.38
CA LYS A 14 35.03 -6.58 -19.98
C LYS A 14 34.72 -6.75 -18.47
N TRP A 15 34.43 -5.69 -17.73
CA TRP A 15 34.07 -5.74 -16.31
C TRP A 15 32.74 -5.06 -15.97
N ALA A 16 31.94 -4.69 -16.98
CA ALA A 16 30.52 -4.43 -16.78
C ALA A 16 29.80 -5.74 -16.42
N LYS A 17 29.97 -6.18 -15.17
CA LYS A 17 29.02 -7.09 -14.54
C LYS A 17 27.67 -6.41 -14.69
N LYS A 18 26.76 -7.01 -15.47
CA LYS A 18 25.34 -6.68 -15.40
C LYS A 18 24.96 -6.80 -13.92
N THR A 19 24.88 -5.68 -13.21
CA THR A 19 23.99 -5.57 -12.07
C THR A 19 22.63 -5.92 -12.62
N LYS A 20 22.18 -7.15 -12.36
CA LYS A 20 20.75 -7.46 -12.48
C LYS A 20 20.07 -6.42 -11.61
N GLU A 21 19.30 -5.54 -12.24
CA GLU A 21 18.35 -4.74 -11.47
C GLU A 21 17.50 -5.73 -10.66
N PRO A 22 17.17 -5.45 -9.39
CA PRO A 22 16.66 -6.49 -8.49
C PRO A 22 15.28 -7.04 -8.88
N PHE A 23 14.67 -6.53 -9.96
CA PHE A 23 13.30 -6.82 -10.36
C PHE A 23 13.15 -7.07 -11.87
N ASP A 24 13.95 -8.02 -12.40
CA ASP A 24 13.69 -8.67 -13.70
C ASP A 24 12.55 -9.73 -13.62
N GLY A 25 11.74 -9.72 -12.56
CA GLY A 25 10.61 -10.64 -12.37
C GLY A 25 9.28 -10.01 -12.80
N PRO A 26 8.38 -10.78 -13.46
CA PRO A 26 7.05 -10.27 -13.81
C PRO A 26 6.29 -9.85 -12.54
N ILE A 27 5.67 -8.68 -12.59
CA ILE A 27 4.70 -8.24 -11.58
C ILE A 27 3.60 -9.33 -11.52
N PRO A 28 3.24 -9.86 -10.34
CA PRO A 28 2.22 -10.92 -10.24
C PRO A 28 0.91 -10.50 -10.92
N ASP A 29 0.27 -11.41 -11.67
CA ASP A 29 -0.94 -11.13 -12.46
C ASP A 29 -2.16 -10.69 -11.62
N GLN A 30 -2.14 -10.89 -10.29
CA GLN A 30 -3.24 -10.55 -9.39
C GLN A 30 -2.77 -9.93 -8.06
N PRO A 31 -3.34 -8.78 -7.65
CA PRO A 31 -3.11 -8.18 -6.33
C PRO A 31 -3.50 -9.17 -5.22
N PHE A 32 -2.82 -9.10 -4.08
CA PHE A 32 -3.11 -9.92 -2.88
C PHE A 32 -2.92 -11.44 -3.04
N HIS A 33 -2.23 -11.89 -4.10
CA HIS A 33 -1.93 -13.31 -4.32
C HIS A 33 -0.45 -13.66 -4.05
N ARG A 34 0.30 -12.78 -3.39
CA ARG A 34 1.72 -12.99 -3.14
C ARG A 34 1.93 -13.96 -1.98
N HIS A 35 2.59 -15.08 -2.27
CA HIS A 35 3.06 -16.02 -1.25
C HIS A 35 4.36 -15.49 -0.63
N ARG A 36 4.28 -14.45 0.21
CA ARG A 36 5.48 -13.97 0.94
C ARG A 36 5.67 -14.86 2.18
N GLN A 37 6.74 -15.65 2.18
CA GLN A 37 7.08 -16.48 3.33
C GLN A 37 7.33 -15.62 4.58
N PRO A 38 7.00 -16.12 5.78
CA PRO A 38 7.12 -15.36 7.03
C PRO A 38 8.55 -14.92 7.39
N ASN A 39 9.58 -15.48 6.73
CA ASN A 39 10.99 -15.34 7.16
C ASN A 39 11.97 -14.94 6.02
N GLY A 40 11.54 -14.41 4.88
CA GLY A 40 12.42 -14.17 3.71
C GLY A 40 12.36 -12.73 3.18
N SER A 41 13.44 -11.97 3.46
CA SER A 41 13.72 -10.57 3.15
C SER A 41 12.68 -9.54 3.61
N SER A 42 13.05 -8.77 4.64
CA SER A 42 12.56 -7.40 4.81
C SER A 42 13.04 -6.60 3.60
N ASP A 43 12.33 -6.69 2.47
CA ASP A 43 12.56 -5.71 1.42
C ASP A 43 12.13 -4.38 2.02
N GLU A 44 13.11 -3.51 2.17
CA GLU A 44 12.93 -2.13 2.57
C GLU A 44 11.89 -1.47 1.67
N PHE A 45 11.05 -0.62 2.25
CA PHE A 45 10.11 0.18 1.49
C PHE A 45 10.86 1.03 0.45
N ARG A 46 10.48 0.82 -0.82
CA ARG A 46 11.05 1.54 -1.96
C ARG A 46 9.97 2.31 -2.71
N PRO A 47 9.99 3.65 -2.74
CA PRO A 47 9.01 4.45 -3.46
C PRO A 47 9.06 4.24 -4.99
N GLU A 48 10.19 3.80 -5.53
CA GLU A 48 10.35 3.49 -6.95
C GLU A 48 9.45 2.33 -7.39
N HIS A 49 9.24 1.36 -6.50
CA HIS A 49 8.33 0.24 -6.78
C HIS A 49 6.89 0.70 -6.88
N LEU A 50 6.46 1.63 -6.01
CA LEU A 50 5.12 2.21 -6.10
C LEU A 50 4.93 3.02 -7.37
N LEU A 51 5.93 3.82 -7.73
CA LEU A 51 5.89 4.57 -8.98
C LEU A 51 5.79 3.63 -10.18
N GLN A 52 6.47 2.48 -10.14
CA GLN A 52 6.37 1.47 -11.19
C GLN A 52 4.99 0.81 -11.24
N ILE A 53 4.43 0.39 -10.09
CA ILE A 53 3.05 -0.13 -9.98
C ILE A 53 2.06 0.86 -10.60
N ILE A 54 2.17 2.14 -10.22
CA ILE A 54 1.33 3.21 -10.73
C ILE A 54 1.50 3.40 -12.25
N ARG A 55 2.73 3.46 -12.76
CA ARG A 55 2.99 3.62 -14.20
C ARG A 55 2.37 2.50 -15.03
N VAL A 56 2.55 1.25 -14.60
CA VAL A 56 1.96 0.08 -15.27
C VAL A 56 0.45 0.16 -15.25
N SER A 57 -0.13 0.46 -14.09
CA SER A 57 -1.58 0.56 -13.89
C SER A 57 -2.22 1.69 -14.71
N VAL A 58 -1.62 2.87 -14.72
CA VAL A 58 -2.09 4.05 -15.46
C VAL A 58 -2.02 3.79 -16.97
N LYS A 59 -0.94 3.16 -17.44
CA LYS A 59 -0.82 2.76 -18.85
C LYS A 59 -1.88 1.73 -19.24
N ALA A 60 -2.23 0.79 -18.36
CA ALA A 60 -3.26 -0.21 -18.62
C ALA A 60 -4.66 0.40 -18.82
N VAL A 61 -4.93 1.59 -18.26
CA VAL A 61 -6.17 2.34 -18.49
C VAL A 61 -6.07 3.38 -19.62
N GLU A 62 -4.97 3.34 -20.38
CA GLU A 62 -4.67 4.21 -21.53
C GLU A 62 -4.57 5.70 -21.18
N HIS A 63 -4.10 6.03 -19.97
CA HIS A 63 -3.66 7.38 -19.65
C HIS A 63 -2.18 7.53 -20.03
N GLU A 64 -1.84 8.66 -20.63
CA GLU A 64 -0.45 9.03 -20.92
C GLU A 64 0.21 9.66 -19.70
N ASP A 65 1.51 9.38 -19.55
CA ASP A 65 2.46 9.95 -18.58
C ASP A 65 2.03 9.96 -17.10
N VAL A 66 2.97 9.60 -16.23
CA VAL A 66 2.82 9.68 -14.77
C VAL A 66 3.93 10.56 -14.24
N ILE A 67 3.58 11.68 -13.63
CA ILE A 67 4.55 12.62 -13.03
C ILE A 67 5.12 11.98 -11.76
N ASP A 68 4.23 11.59 -10.86
CA ASP A 68 4.52 10.91 -9.60
C ASP A 68 3.38 9.95 -9.22
N TYR A 69 3.52 9.27 -8.08
CA TYR A 69 2.50 8.32 -7.64
C TYR A 69 1.16 8.99 -7.28
N ASN A 70 1.15 10.27 -6.87
CA ASN A 70 -0.07 10.99 -6.52
C ASN A 70 -0.90 11.31 -7.77
N ASP A 71 -0.26 11.83 -8.81
CA ASP A 71 -0.87 12.05 -10.13
C ASP A 71 -1.47 10.74 -10.68
N GLY A 72 -0.71 9.64 -10.61
CA GLY A 72 -1.21 8.36 -11.06
C GLY A 72 -2.33 7.79 -10.20
N LEU A 73 -2.28 7.93 -8.87
CA LEU A 73 -3.39 7.57 -7.97
C LEU A 73 -4.67 8.32 -8.30
N GLN A 74 -4.56 9.62 -8.61
CA GLN A 74 -5.71 10.43 -9.03
C GLN A 74 -6.31 9.91 -10.33
N LYS A 75 -5.47 9.63 -11.34
CA LYS A 75 -5.91 9.06 -12.63
C LYS A 75 -6.60 7.71 -12.45
N LEU A 76 -6.06 6.82 -11.62
CA LEU A 76 -6.67 5.52 -11.33
C LEU A 76 -7.99 5.68 -10.57
N THR A 77 -8.04 6.52 -9.54
CA THR A 77 -9.26 6.75 -8.76
C THR A 77 -10.37 7.34 -9.60
N GLN A 78 -10.06 8.32 -10.46
CA GLN A 78 -11.02 8.89 -11.40
C GLN A 78 -11.53 7.85 -12.40
N THR A 79 -10.63 7.00 -12.91
CA THR A 79 -10.99 5.95 -13.87
C THR A 79 -11.86 4.86 -13.24
N TRP A 80 -11.50 4.41 -12.04
CA TRP A 80 -12.28 3.44 -11.28
C TRP A 80 -13.72 3.92 -11.02
N ARG A 81 -13.90 5.22 -10.76
CA ARG A 81 -15.22 5.82 -10.53
C ARG A 81 -16.13 5.86 -11.75
N ARG A 82 -15.59 5.77 -12.97
CA ARG A 82 -16.39 5.84 -14.21
C ARG A 82 -17.32 4.64 -14.38
N ARG A 83 -17.05 3.53 -13.69
CA ARG A 83 -17.78 2.25 -13.79
C ARG A 83 -17.95 1.78 -15.24
N ASP A 84 -16.91 1.97 -16.04
CA ASP A 84 -16.82 1.51 -17.42
C ASP A 84 -15.85 0.34 -17.55
N GLY A 85 -15.60 -0.14 -18.78
CA GLY A 85 -14.72 -1.28 -19.03
C GLY A 85 -13.29 -1.12 -18.51
N LYS A 86 -12.82 0.10 -18.24
CA LYS A 86 -11.49 0.36 -17.68
C LYS A 86 -11.49 0.44 -16.16
N SER A 87 -12.66 0.50 -15.52
CA SER A 87 -12.77 0.62 -14.07
C SER A 87 -12.22 -0.60 -13.34
N GLU A 88 -12.33 -1.80 -13.90
CA GLU A 88 -11.72 -3.00 -13.31
C GLU A 88 -10.19 -2.96 -13.35
N LEU A 89 -9.60 -2.50 -14.46
CA LEU A 89 -8.16 -2.32 -14.58
C LEU A 89 -7.65 -1.26 -13.60
N ALA A 90 -8.37 -0.15 -13.49
CA ALA A 90 -8.06 0.89 -12.50
C ALA A 90 -8.14 0.35 -11.07
N PHE A 91 -9.17 -0.45 -10.76
CA PHE A 91 -9.33 -1.06 -9.45
C PHE A 91 -8.18 -2.01 -9.12
N LYS A 92 -7.74 -2.85 -10.06
CA LYS A 92 -6.56 -3.71 -9.87
C LYS A 92 -5.32 -2.89 -9.50
N GLY A 93 -5.05 -1.79 -10.21
CA GLY A 93 -3.94 -0.91 -9.87
C GLY A 93 -4.03 -0.30 -8.47
N LEU A 94 -5.24 0.12 -8.05
CA LEU A 94 -5.47 0.59 -6.67
C LEU A 94 -5.24 -0.52 -5.63
N LEU A 95 -5.58 -1.78 -5.94
CA LEU A 95 -5.31 -2.92 -5.07
C LEU A 95 -3.82 -3.25 -4.97
N GLU A 96 -3.05 -3.19 -6.06
CA GLU A 96 -1.60 -3.41 -6.00
C GLU A 96 -0.90 -2.34 -5.16
N PHE A 97 -1.34 -1.09 -5.31
CA PHE A 97 -0.84 0.02 -4.51
C PHE A 97 -1.13 -0.22 -3.02
N LEU A 98 -2.38 -0.57 -2.68
CA LEU A 98 -2.77 -0.90 -1.32
C LEU A 98 -1.95 -2.08 -0.78
N GLU A 99 -1.82 -3.17 -1.55
CA GLU A 99 -1.04 -4.34 -1.15
C GLU A 99 0.40 -3.96 -0.80
N TYR A 100 1.04 -3.10 -1.61
CA TYR A 100 2.40 -2.66 -1.34
C TYR A 100 2.51 -1.84 -0.05
N CYS A 101 1.54 -0.94 0.22
CA CYS A 101 1.48 -0.25 1.50
C CYS A 101 1.32 -1.23 2.67
N LEU A 102 0.44 -2.23 2.54
CA LEU A 102 0.20 -3.21 3.60
C LEU A 102 1.38 -4.16 3.83
N GLN A 103 2.22 -4.41 2.82
CA GLN A 103 3.48 -5.13 2.96
C GLN A 103 4.53 -4.37 3.77
N HIS A 104 4.48 -3.04 3.74
CA HIS A 104 5.48 -2.15 4.33
C HIS A 104 4.82 -1.16 5.30
N SER A 105 3.82 -1.62 6.06
CA SER A 105 2.87 -0.77 6.78
C SER A 105 3.51 0.15 7.83
N PHE A 106 4.75 -0.09 8.24
CA PHE A 106 5.50 0.77 9.16
C PHE A 106 6.21 1.93 8.47
N ASP A 107 6.59 1.75 7.20
CA ASP A 107 7.42 2.69 6.45
C ASP A 107 6.60 3.46 5.39
N SER A 108 5.44 2.93 5.00
CA SER A 108 4.61 3.49 3.92
C SER A 108 3.51 4.45 4.41
N ASN A 109 3.65 5.03 5.61
CA ASN A 109 2.55 5.79 6.25
C ASN A 109 2.08 6.97 5.38
N GLU A 110 2.98 7.88 5.00
CA GLU A 110 2.66 9.06 4.18
C GLU A 110 1.99 8.71 2.85
N VAL A 111 2.45 7.61 2.23
CA VAL A 111 1.91 7.10 0.98
C VAL A 111 0.51 6.51 1.19
N PHE A 112 0.31 5.79 2.29
CA PHE A 112 -1.02 5.30 2.66
C PHE A 112 -1.98 6.47 2.94
N GLU A 113 -1.53 7.55 3.60
CA GLU A 113 -2.37 8.74 3.81
C GLU A 113 -2.79 9.37 2.48
N SER A 114 -1.82 9.56 1.57
CA SER A 114 -2.07 10.08 0.22
C SER A 114 -3.08 9.22 -0.56
N PHE A 115 -3.02 7.90 -0.39
CA PHE A 115 -3.99 6.97 -0.95
C PHE A 115 -5.41 7.19 -0.41
N ILE A 116 -5.56 7.26 0.92
CA ILE A 116 -6.87 7.49 1.56
C ILE A 116 -7.46 8.85 1.16
N ASP A 117 -6.63 9.89 1.14
CA ASP A 117 -7.05 11.23 0.74
C ASP A 117 -7.48 11.28 -0.72
N THR A 118 -6.77 10.58 -1.61
CA THR A 118 -7.13 10.49 -3.03
C THR A 118 -8.46 9.78 -3.25
N LEU A 119 -8.75 8.72 -2.49
CA LEU A 119 -10.06 8.04 -2.54
C LEU A 119 -11.21 8.97 -2.11
N GLY A 120 -10.95 9.86 -1.15
CA GLY A 120 -11.87 10.92 -0.72
C GLY A 120 -13.17 10.37 -0.14
N TYR A 121 -14.31 10.68 -0.77
CA TYR A 121 -15.63 10.18 -0.35
C TYR A 121 -15.94 8.75 -0.85
N ASN A 122 -15.05 8.15 -1.64
CA ASN A 122 -15.26 6.82 -2.22
C ASN A 122 -14.64 5.70 -1.38
N THR A 123 -13.99 6.04 -0.26
CA THR A 123 -13.39 5.10 0.71
C THR A 123 -14.34 3.97 1.09
N PHE A 124 -15.60 4.28 1.40
CA PHE A 124 -16.61 3.27 1.75
C PHE A 124 -16.82 2.24 0.64
N GLN A 125 -17.01 2.67 -0.60
CA GLN A 125 -17.20 1.77 -1.74
C GLN A 125 -15.91 1.01 -2.07
N PHE A 126 -14.77 1.65 -1.88
CA PHE A 126 -13.47 1.05 -2.09
C PHE A 126 -13.27 -0.12 -1.13
N TRP A 127 -13.54 0.07 0.16
CA TRP A 127 -13.42 -0.99 1.16
C TRP A 127 -14.35 -2.17 0.92
N LYS A 128 -15.60 -1.91 0.48
CA LYS A 128 -16.52 -2.98 0.09
C LYS A 128 -15.95 -3.89 -0.99
N ALA A 129 -15.20 -3.33 -1.94
CA ALA A 129 -14.60 -4.08 -3.02
C ALA A 129 -13.23 -4.67 -2.65
N ALA A 130 -12.40 -3.94 -1.91
CA ALA A 130 -11.00 -4.31 -1.66
C ALA A 130 -10.82 -5.34 -0.54
N VAL A 131 -11.62 -5.27 0.52
CA VAL A 131 -11.42 -6.11 1.71
C VAL A 131 -11.58 -7.61 1.44
N PRO A 132 -12.50 -8.09 0.59
CA PRO A 132 -12.55 -9.51 0.23
C PRO A 132 -11.19 -10.06 -0.25
N HIS A 133 -10.47 -9.32 -1.09
CA HIS A 133 -9.14 -9.71 -1.58
C HIS A 133 -8.10 -9.83 -0.45
N ILE A 134 -8.18 -8.95 0.54
CA ILE A 134 -7.30 -8.96 1.72
C ILE A 134 -7.57 -10.22 2.57
N PHE A 135 -8.84 -10.56 2.77
CA PHE A 135 -9.24 -11.75 3.51
C PHE A 135 -8.80 -13.03 2.80
N ASP A 136 -9.07 -13.11 1.51
CA ASP A 136 -8.67 -14.26 0.69
C ASP A 136 -7.15 -14.43 0.75
N SER A 137 -6.39 -13.34 0.74
CA SER A 137 -4.93 -13.37 0.92
C SER A 137 -4.50 -13.97 2.26
N ASP A 138 -5.08 -13.46 3.35
CA ASP A 138 -4.75 -13.92 4.70
C ASP A 138 -5.13 -15.40 4.90
N LEU A 139 -6.23 -15.85 4.30
CA LEU A 139 -6.71 -17.23 4.39
C LEU A 139 -5.92 -18.19 3.50
N ALA A 140 -5.64 -17.80 2.26
CA ALA A 140 -5.00 -18.66 1.27
C ALA A 140 -3.48 -18.68 1.39
N PHE A 141 -2.86 -17.55 1.77
CA PHE A 141 -1.40 -17.37 1.76
C PHE A 141 -0.81 -17.06 3.13
N GLY A 142 -1.64 -16.94 4.17
CA GLY A 142 -1.17 -16.71 5.55
C GLY A 142 -0.60 -15.32 5.79
N THR A 143 -0.96 -14.34 4.96
CA THR A 143 -0.56 -12.94 5.12
C THR A 143 -1.12 -12.31 6.40
N LYS A 144 -0.65 -11.11 6.72
CA LYS A 144 -1.09 -10.30 7.87
C LYS A 144 -1.68 -8.96 7.42
N TYR A 145 -2.27 -8.93 6.23
CA TYR A 145 -2.72 -7.68 5.62
C TYR A 145 -3.93 -7.10 6.33
N ARG A 146 -4.76 -7.92 6.97
CA ARG A 146 -5.83 -7.42 7.85
C ARG A 146 -5.28 -6.62 9.02
N ASP A 147 -4.26 -7.14 9.71
CA ASP A 147 -3.62 -6.45 10.84
C ASP A 147 -2.91 -5.18 10.37
N ALA A 148 -2.21 -5.25 9.24
CA ALA A 148 -1.57 -4.09 8.62
C ALA A 148 -2.60 -3.01 8.25
N LEU A 149 -3.77 -3.39 7.71
CA LEU A 149 -4.83 -2.46 7.36
C LEU A 149 -5.41 -1.77 8.59
N LEU A 150 -5.67 -2.54 9.66
CA LEU A 150 -6.12 -1.98 10.94
C LEU A 150 -5.09 -0.96 11.45
N PHE A 151 -3.81 -1.32 11.43
CA PHE A 151 -2.74 -0.43 11.86
C PHE A 151 -2.71 0.87 11.04
N SER A 152 -2.56 0.77 9.71
CA SER A 152 -2.41 1.95 8.85
C SER A 152 -3.61 2.89 8.88
N ILE A 153 -4.85 2.37 8.98
CA ILE A 153 -6.04 3.22 9.09
C ILE A 153 -6.13 3.87 10.47
N THR A 154 -5.82 3.14 11.54
CA THR A 154 -5.79 3.71 12.90
C THR A 154 -4.77 4.84 12.97
N LEU A 155 -3.60 4.64 12.36
CA LEU A 155 -2.54 5.63 12.29
C LEU A 155 -3.00 6.89 11.54
N TYR A 156 -3.60 6.71 10.35
CA TYR A 156 -4.19 7.79 9.57
C TYR A 156 -5.20 8.60 10.37
N ASP A 157 -6.12 7.94 11.09
CA ASP A 157 -7.15 8.60 11.89
C ASP A 157 -6.56 9.43 13.02
N VAL A 158 -5.51 8.92 13.69
CA VAL A 158 -4.79 9.66 14.74
C VAL A 158 -4.03 10.86 14.17
N ASN A 159 -3.31 10.70 13.06
CA ASN A 159 -2.52 11.75 12.45
C ASN A 159 -3.39 12.89 11.90
N ASN A 160 -4.57 12.56 11.37
CA ASN A 160 -5.40 13.49 10.62
C ASN A 160 -6.68 13.94 11.35
N GLY A 161 -6.94 13.42 12.56
CA GLY A 161 -8.16 13.67 13.32
C GLY A 161 -9.42 13.20 12.58
N LYS A 162 -9.33 12.05 11.90
CA LYS A 162 -10.39 11.47 11.06
C LYS A 162 -11.01 10.23 11.73
N ASN A 163 -12.00 9.63 11.07
CA ASN A 163 -12.73 8.45 11.53
C ASN A 163 -12.92 7.41 10.40
N ARG A 164 -11.93 7.23 9.54
CA ARG A 164 -11.96 6.28 8.41
C ARG A 164 -12.04 4.84 8.87
N LEU A 165 -11.57 4.49 10.07
CA LEU A 165 -11.75 3.16 10.64
C LEU A 165 -13.23 2.83 10.83
N ARG A 166 -14.03 3.81 11.26
CA ARG A 166 -15.48 3.65 11.40
C ARG A 166 -16.16 3.44 10.03
N GLU A 167 -15.69 4.13 9.00
CA GLU A 167 -16.18 3.91 7.63
C GLU A 167 -15.85 2.49 7.13
N LEU A 168 -14.65 1.98 7.41
CA LEU A 168 -14.26 0.61 7.08
C LEU A 168 -15.20 -0.40 7.77
N TYR A 169 -15.48 -0.21 9.06
CA TYR A 169 -16.39 -1.08 9.82
C TYR A 169 -17.83 -1.05 9.28
N ALA A 170 -18.30 0.12 8.84
CA ALA A 170 -19.61 0.25 8.21
C ALA A 170 -19.65 -0.37 6.80
N ALA A 171 -18.54 -0.27 6.05
CA ALA A 171 -18.42 -0.80 4.70
C ALA A 171 -18.47 -2.32 4.68
N VAL A 172 -17.77 -2.97 5.61
CA VAL A 172 -17.59 -4.44 5.60
C VAL A 172 -18.11 -5.05 6.89
N PRO A 173 -19.35 -5.56 6.90
CA PRO A 173 -19.92 -6.22 8.07
C PRO A 173 -19.04 -7.37 8.57
N GLY A 174 -18.80 -7.40 9.89
CA GLY A 174 -18.00 -8.46 10.51
C GLY A 174 -16.48 -8.23 10.47
N ILE A 175 -15.99 -7.24 9.71
CA ILE A 175 -14.54 -6.95 9.63
C ILE A 175 -13.95 -6.65 11.00
N ARG A 176 -14.68 -5.92 11.85
CA ARG A 176 -14.26 -5.57 13.21
C ARG A 176 -13.88 -6.80 14.04
N LYS A 177 -14.69 -7.87 13.98
CA LYS A 177 -14.42 -9.13 14.70
C LYS A 177 -13.19 -9.85 14.15
N SER A 178 -12.95 -9.74 12.85
CA SER A 178 -11.80 -10.37 12.20
C SER A 178 -10.47 -9.64 12.45
N LEU A 179 -10.52 -8.32 12.60
CA LEU A 179 -9.37 -7.46 12.91
C LEU A 179 -8.98 -7.50 14.39
N LEU A 180 -9.86 -8.07 15.22
CA LEU A 180 -9.71 -8.24 16.66
C LEU A 180 -9.03 -9.55 17.06
N GLY A 181 -8.73 -10.43 16.10
CA GLY A 181 -8.15 -11.75 16.37
C GLY A 181 -6.64 -11.69 16.56
N VAL A 182 -6.19 -11.93 17.80
CA VAL A 182 -4.80 -12.27 18.23
C VAL A 182 -3.82 -11.09 18.42
N ASN A 183 -3.96 -9.94 17.75
CA ASN A 183 -2.87 -8.94 17.71
C ASN A 183 -3.02 -7.64 18.53
N ALA A 184 -4.13 -7.42 19.26
CA ALA A 184 -4.22 -6.28 20.20
C ALA A 184 -3.11 -6.30 21.28
N LYS A 185 -2.66 -7.50 21.67
CA LYS A 185 -1.56 -7.70 22.62
C LYS A 185 -0.18 -7.42 21.99
N GLN A 186 0.05 -7.86 20.76
CA GLN A 186 1.30 -7.60 20.02
C GLN A 186 1.45 -6.13 19.64
N PHE A 187 0.33 -5.42 19.40
CA PHE A 187 0.32 -3.99 19.19
C PHE A 187 0.86 -3.25 20.42
N GLY A 188 0.30 -3.52 21.61
CA GLY A 188 0.81 -2.96 22.87
C GLY A 188 2.29 -3.29 23.10
N GLU A 189 2.68 -4.55 22.88
CA GLU A 189 4.07 -5.01 23.09
C GLU A 189 5.08 -4.36 22.13
N ARG A 190 4.74 -4.12 20.85
CA ARG A 190 5.67 -3.54 19.87
C ARG A 190 5.78 -2.01 19.99
N PHE A 191 4.74 -1.30 20.42
CA PHE A 191 4.76 0.15 20.64
C PHE A 191 5.35 0.59 21.98
N HIS A 192 5.53 -0.32 22.94
CA HIS A 192 6.23 -0.01 24.20
C HIS A 192 7.68 0.49 24.00
N HIS A 193 8.34 0.08 22.93
CA HIS A 193 9.70 0.53 22.60
C HIS A 193 9.73 1.97 22.08
N LEU A 194 8.64 2.42 21.44
CA LEU A 194 8.49 3.77 20.90
C LEU A 194 8.15 4.78 22.02
N GLU A 195 7.41 4.36 23.06
CA GLU A 195 7.19 5.15 24.28
C GLU A 195 8.51 5.53 24.98
N ALA A 196 9.58 4.73 24.82
CA ALA A 196 10.87 4.95 25.46
C ALA A 196 11.72 6.05 24.78
N GLU A 197 11.39 6.46 23.55
CA GLU A 197 12.22 7.38 22.78
C GLU A 197 11.81 8.86 22.90
N SER A 198 10.56 9.19 23.31
CA SER A 198 10.12 10.58 23.54
C SER A 198 8.73 10.68 24.18
N GLU A 199 8.52 11.70 25.03
CA GLU A 199 7.20 12.05 25.62
C GLU A 199 6.14 12.38 24.55
N LEU A 200 6.57 12.87 23.39
CA LEU A 200 5.71 13.16 22.24
C LEU A 200 5.20 11.87 21.56
N VAL A 201 6.03 10.82 21.59
CA VAL A 201 5.68 9.49 21.09
C VAL A 201 4.80 8.74 22.10
N ALA A 202 5.01 8.92 23.40
CA ALA A 202 4.10 8.40 24.43
C ALA A 202 2.67 8.97 24.27
N GLY A 203 2.53 10.27 24.03
CA GLY A 203 1.22 10.89 23.75
C GLY A 203 0.60 10.44 22.42
N PHE A 204 1.39 9.99 21.46
CA PHE A 204 0.91 9.37 20.22
C PHE A 204 0.45 7.93 20.45
N VAL A 205 1.21 7.14 21.19
CA VAL A 205 0.85 5.76 21.54
C VAL A 205 -0.41 5.72 22.40
N GLU A 206 -0.58 6.64 23.35
CA GLU A 206 -1.83 6.77 24.12
C GLU A 206 -3.03 7.13 23.24
N ARG A 207 -2.84 8.00 22.24
CA ARG A 207 -3.90 8.29 21.25
C ARG A 207 -4.24 7.07 20.40
N LEU A 208 -3.24 6.31 19.94
CA LEU A 208 -3.46 5.05 19.22
C LEU A 208 -4.20 4.03 20.10
N ARG A 209 -3.76 3.84 21.35
CA ARG A 209 -4.42 2.96 22.33
C ARG A 209 -5.87 3.40 22.56
N SER A 210 -6.13 4.70 22.71
CA SER A 210 -7.48 5.23 22.88
C SER A 210 -8.36 4.98 21.66
N VAL A 211 -7.87 5.26 20.45
CA VAL A 211 -8.64 5.00 19.21
C VAL A 211 -8.91 3.51 19.07
N VAL A 212 -7.94 2.64 19.32
CA VAL A 212 -8.13 1.19 19.33
C VAL A 212 -9.18 0.84 20.39
N VAL A 213 -8.98 1.16 21.67
CA VAL A 213 -9.90 0.81 22.77
C VAL A 213 -11.32 1.32 22.53
N VAL A 214 -11.51 2.57 22.08
CA VAL A 214 -12.84 3.12 21.72
C VAL A 214 -13.42 2.37 20.52
N SER A 215 -12.60 2.10 19.50
CA SER A 215 -12.98 1.33 18.31
C SER A 215 -13.21 -0.16 18.61
N LEU A 216 -12.77 -0.68 19.76
CA LEU A 216 -13.02 -2.04 20.22
C LEU A 216 -14.16 -2.11 21.24
N GLY A 217 -14.45 -1.03 21.96
CA GLY A 217 -15.35 -0.99 23.12
C GLY A 217 -16.75 -0.41 22.88
N GLN A 218 -17.04 0.20 21.73
CA GLN A 218 -18.40 0.67 21.42
C GLN A 218 -19.23 -0.39 20.71
N TRP A 219 -20.22 -0.93 21.41
CA TRP A 219 -21.14 -2.01 21.01
C TRP A 219 -21.94 -1.72 19.74
#